data_AF-A0AA88XLE0-F1
#
_entry.id   AF-A0AA88XLE0-F1
#
_cell.length_a   1.000
_cell.length_b   1.000
_cell.length_c   1.000
_cell.angle_alpha   90.00
_cell.angle_beta   90.00
_cell.angle_gamma   90.00
#
_symmetry.space_group_name_H-M   'P 1'
#
loop_
_entity.id
_entity.type
_entity.pdbx_description
1 polymer ?
#
loop_
_entity_poly.entity_id
_entity_poly.type
_entity_poly.pdbx_seq_one_letter_code
_entity_poly.pdbx_strand_id
1 'polypeptide(L)'
;MIELYKITSRKYDTSAGDFLKMRDETVLRKGGRGNSKKILTQRANLEVRRNSFCLRSAAIWNSLPEDVISAKTLNTFKNRLDKYWEGQEVKFDNYRASITTGSHKFKLQDESSKEDLTEPALENNAK
;
A
#
# COMPACT_ATOMS: atom_id res chain seq x y z
N MET A 1 -0.34 -3.06 -4.67
CA MET A 1 0.94 -3.78 -4.85
C MET A 1 1.30 -4.05 -6.31
N ILE A 2 0.35 -4.51 -7.12
CA ILE A 2 0.58 -4.77 -8.56
C ILE A 2 1.11 -3.51 -9.29
N GLU A 3 0.50 -2.35 -9.04
CA GLU A 3 0.97 -1.07 -9.63
C GLU A 3 2.39 -0.70 -9.20
N LEU A 4 2.80 -0.94 -7.95
CA LEU A 4 4.19 -0.72 -7.55
C LEU A 4 5.17 -1.67 -8.24
N TYR A 5 4.78 -2.93 -8.42
CA TYR A 5 5.62 -3.85 -9.19
C TYR A 5 5.82 -3.35 -10.61
N LYS A 6 4.78 -2.81 -11.24
CA LYS A 6 4.86 -2.26 -12.59
C LYS A 6 5.76 -1.01 -12.66
N ILE A 7 5.62 -0.08 -11.71
CA ILE A 7 6.48 1.11 -11.61
C ILE A 7 7.95 0.72 -11.35
N THR A 8 8.20 -0.18 -10.40
CA THR A 8 9.55 -0.60 -10.02
C THR A 8 10.23 -1.52 -11.04
N SER A 9 9.47 -2.21 -11.89
CA SER A 9 10.00 -3.05 -12.97
C SER A 9 10.35 -2.25 -14.24
N ARG A 10 10.23 -0.91 -14.23
CA ARG A 10 10.44 -0.02 -15.39
C ARG A 10 9.61 -0.40 -16.62
N LYS A 11 8.46 -1.05 -16.41
CA LYS A 11 7.50 -1.38 -17.48
C LYS A 11 6.50 -0.24 -17.72
N TYR A 12 6.42 0.72 -16.80
CA TYR A 12 5.70 1.98 -16.96
C TYR A 12 6.66 3.05 -17.46
N ASP A 13 6.10 4.12 -18.04
CA ASP A 13 6.87 5.32 -18.42
C ASP A 13 7.71 5.81 -17.24
N THR A 14 8.96 6.20 -17.55
CA THR A 14 9.94 6.65 -16.56
C THR A 14 9.41 7.79 -15.69
N SER A 15 8.56 8.66 -16.25
CA SER A 15 7.91 9.79 -15.56
C SER A 15 6.93 9.36 -14.46
N ALA A 16 6.30 8.19 -14.59
CA ALA A 16 5.41 7.64 -13.57
C ALA A 16 6.17 7.06 -12.37
N GLY A 17 7.51 6.98 -12.42
CA GLY A 17 8.35 6.51 -11.32
C GLY A 17 8.86 7.62 -10.41
N ASP A 18 8.87 8.87 -10.86
CA ASP A 18 9.61 9.97 -10.20
C ASP A 18 9.08 10.32 -8.80
N PHE A 19 7.80 10.04 -8.53
CA PHE A 19 7.21 10.24 -7.22
C PHE A 19 7.59 9.15 -6.19
N LEU A 20 8.08 7.99 -6.64
CA LEU A 20 8.59 6.90 -5.79
C LEU A 20 10.12 6.91 -5.80
N LYS A 21 10.70 7.61 -4.82
CA LYS A 21 12.16 7.57 -4.62
C LYS A 21 12.58 6.19 -4.12
N MET A 22 13.32 5.45 -4.94
CA MET A 22 13.95 4.20 -4.52
C MET A 22 15.08 4.50 -3.55
N ARG A 23 15.31 3.62 -2.59
CA ARG A 23 16.46 3.74 -1.69
C ARG A 23 17.74 3.44 -2.47
N ASP A 24 18.76 4.26 -2.27
CA ASP A 24 20.05 4.12 -2.96
C ASP A 24 20.65 2.72 -2.76
N GLU A 25 21.01 2.06 -3.86
CA GLU A 25 21.56 0.70 -3.88
C GLU A 25 22.84 0.59 -3.05
N THR A 26 23.64 1.65 -3.00
CA THR A 26 24.90 1.71 -2.24
C THR A 26 24.67 1.59 -0.74
N VAL A 27 23.56 2.13 -0.24
CA VAL A 27 23.17 2.08 1.17
C VAL A 27 22.51 0.73 1.51
N LEU A 28 21.83 0.10 0.54
CA LEU A 28 21.19 -1.21 0.72
C LEU A 28 22.19 -2.36 0.88
N ARG A 29 23.32 -2.33 0.15
CA ARG A 29 24.36 -3.36 0.22
C ARG A 29 25.07 -3.45 1.58
N LYS A 30 25.09 -2.38 2.36
CA LYS A 30 25.90 -2.29 3.59
C LYS A 30 25.19 -2.77 4.87
N GLY A 31 23.92 -3.21 4.79
CA GLY A 31 23.16 -3.64 5.99
C GLY A 31 21.84 -4.35 5.69
N GLY A 32 21.76 -5.08 4.58
CA GLY A 32 20.50 -5.56 4.01
C GLY A 32 19.85 -6.73 4.75
N ARG A 33 19.05 -6.46 5.80
CA ARG A 33 17.96 -7.35 6.18
C ARG A 33 16.73 -6.99 5.33
N GLY A 34 16.30 -7.85 4.41
CA GLY A 34 15.08 -7.69 3.59
C GLY A 34 15.31 -7.64 2.08
N ASN A 35 14.41 -6.99 1.34
CA ASN A 35 14.41 -6.97 -0.13
C ASN A 35 15.37 -5.93 -0.77
N SER A 36 15.70 -6.15 -2.05
CA SER A 36 16.65 -5.39 -2.88
C SER A 36 16.07 -4.11 -3.46
N LYS A 37 14.74 -4.04 -3.64
CA LYS A 37 14.04 -2.91 -4.25
C LYS A 37 13.29 -2.08 -3.21
N LYS A 38 13.95 -1.68 -2.12
CA LYS A 38 13.28 -0.88 -1.08
C LYS A 38 12.94 0.53 -1.60
N ILE A 39 11.73 0.97 -1.26
CA ILE A 39 11.27 2.34 -1.49
C ILE A 39 11.68 3.18 -0.28
N LEU A 40 12.16 4.40 -0.52
CA LEU A 40 12.48 5.34 0.54
C LEU A 40 11.20 5.83 1.21
N THR A 41 10.98 5.43 2.45
CA THR A 41 9.87 5.93 3.27
C THR A 41 10.28 7.28 3.88
N GLN A 42 9.62 8.36 3.45
CA GLN A 42 9.80 9.69 4.04
C GLN A 42 9.01 9.81 5.35
N ARG A 43 9.52 10.60 6.30
CA ARG A 43 8.76 10.92 7.52
C ARG A 43 7.63 11.89 7.15
N ALA A 44 6.43 11.57 7.62
CA ALA A 44 5.25 12.43 7.46
C ALA A 44 4.70 12.80 8.84
N ASN A 45 4.41 14.09 9.05
CA ASN A 45 3.81 14.58 10.29
C ASN A 45 2.29 14.65 10.21
N LEU A 46 1.74 14.91 9.02
CA LEU A 46 0.29 15.01 8.77
C LEU A 46 -0.29 13.64 8.39
N GLU A 47 -1.47 13.31 8.92
CA GLU A 47 -2.21 12.08 8.61
C GLU A 47 -2.51 11.95 7.11
N VAL A 48 -2.86 13.04 6.43
CA VAL A 48 -3.10 13.04 4.97
C VAL A 48 -1.86 12.56 4.21
N ARG A 49 -0.67 13.01 4.62
CA ARG A 49 0.60 12.59 4.01
C ARG A 49 0.94 11.14 4.39
N ARG A 50 0.69 10.73 5.64
CA ARG A 50 0.88 9.34 6.11
C ARG A 50 0.00 8.36 5.35
N ASN A 51 -1.24 8.77 5.08
CA ASN A 51 -2.23 7.95 4.39
C ASN A 51 -2.15 8.03 2.86
N SER A 52 -1.20 8.81 2.32
CA SER A 52 -0.93 8.86 0.89
C SER A 52 -0.52 7.49 0.33
N PHE A 53 -0.84 7.26 -0.94
CA PHE A 53 -0.50 6.03 -1.65
C PHE A 53 0.99 5.67 -1.53
N CYS A 54 1.88 6.65 -1.68
CA CYS A 54 3.32 6.44 -1.66
C CYS A 54 3.80 5.88 -0.32
N LEU A 55 3.34 6.46 0.80
CA LEU A 55 3.81 6.07 2.12
C LEU A 55 3.24 4.71 2.57
N ARG A 56 1.93 4.52 2.41
CA ARG A 56 1.26 3.26 2.77
C ARG A 56 1.79 2.10 1.94
N SER A 57 1.92 2.32 0.64
CA SER A 57 2.40 1.28 -0.26
C SER A 57 3.87 0.98 -0.08
N ALA A 58 4.72 1.98 0.22
CA ALA A 58 6.13 1.76 0.49
C ALA A 58 6.35 0.85 1.70
N ALA A 59 5.57 1.02 2.76
CA ALA A 59 5.72 0.18 3.96
C ALA A 59 5.39 -1.30 3.66
N ILE A 60 4.27 -1.55 2.98
CA ILE A 60 3.87 -2.91 2.58
C ILE A 60 4.90 -3.49 1.61
N TRP A 61 5.33 -2.72 0.60
CA TRP A 61 6.34 -3.16 -0.37
C TRP A 61 7.67 -3.53 0.29
N ASN A 62 8.14 -2.71 1.23
CA ASN A 62 9.40 -2.96 1.96
C ASN A 62 9.34 -4.18 2.88
N SER A 63 8.14 -4.67 3.21
CA SER A 63 7.95 -5.89 4.00
C SER A 63 7.92 -7.17 3.17
N LEU A 64 7.72 -7.06 1.85
CA LEU A 64 7.66 -8.22 0.97
C LEU A 64 9.03 -8.92 0.92
N PRO A 65 9.06 -10.25 0.86
CA PRO A 65 10.30 -11.00 0.72
C PRO A 65 10.90 -10.80 -0.68
N GLU A 66 12.21 -11.01 -0.78
CA GLU A 66 12.94 -10.87 -2.04
C GLU A 66 12.42 -11.81 -3.12
N ASP A 67 12.00 -13.02 -2.74
CA ASP A 67 11.44 -14.00 -3.67
C ASP A 67 10.18 -13.48 -4.39
N VAL A 68 9.37 -12.65 -3.73
CA VAL A 68 8.19 -12.04 -4.35
C VAL A 68 8.63 -10.92 -5.29
N ILE A 69 9.51 -10.03 -4.84
CA ILE A 69 9.92 -8.82 -5.58
C ILE A 69 10.81 -9.13 -6.80
N SER A 70 11.63 -10.16 -6.71
CA SER A 70 12.53 -10.62 -7.78
C SER A 70 11.83 -11.36 -8.92
N ALA A 71 10.50 -11.53 -8.85
CA ALA A 71 9.72 -12.18 -9.89
C ALA A 71 9.94 -11.52 -11.27
N LYS A 72 10.25 -12.33 -12.29
CA LYS A 72 10.55 -11.87 -13.66
C LYS A 72 9.31 -11.40 -14.43
N THR A 73 8.15 -11.97 -14.13
CA THR A 73 6.88 -11.65 -14.81
C THR A 73 5.84 -11.15 -13.83
N LEU A 74 4.89 -10.34 -14.34
CA LEU A 74 3.75 -9.86 -13.56
C LEU A 74 2.92 -11.03 -13.02
N ASN A 75 2.74 -12.08 -13.81
CA ASN A 75 1.93 -13.23 -13.41
C ASN A 75 2.60 -14.01 -12.27
N THR A 76 3.92 -14.23 -12.37
CA THR A 76 4.69 -14.84 -11.28
C THR A 76 4.64 -13.99 -10.01
N PHE A 77 4.71 -12.66 -10.15
CA PHE A 77 4.56 -11.75 -9.01
C PHE A 77 3.19 -11.88 -8.34
N LYS A 78 2.09 -11.88 -9.11
CA LYS A 78 0.73 -12.05 -8.58
C LYS A 78 0.61 -13.35 -7.80
N ASN A 79 0.97 -14.49 -8.40
CA ASN A 79 0.86 -15.79 -7.74
C ASN A 79 1.67 -15.87 -6.43
N ARG A 80 2.87 -15.28 -6.40
CA ARG A 80 3.72 -15.25 -5.20
C ARG A 80 3.16 -14.31 -4.14
N LEU A 81 2.60 -13.18 -4.54
CA LEU A 81 1.95 -12.23 -3.65
C LEU A 81 0.70 -12.84 -3.03
N ASP A 82 -0.15 -13.49 -3.83
CA ASP A 82 -1.38 -14.14 -3.37
C ASP A 82 -1.06 -15.25 -2.36
N LYS A 83 -0.02 -16.05 -2.63
CA LYS A 83 0.47 -17.06 -1.68
C LYS A 83 1.01 -16.43 -0.38
N TYR A 84 1.73 -15.31 -0.47
CA TYR A 84 2.25 -14.61 0.71
C TYR A 84 1.12 -14.00 1.57
N TRP A 85 0.02 -13.60 0.94
CA TRP A 85 -1.14 -13.00 1.61
C TRP A 85 -2.27 -13.98 1.90
N GLU A 86 -2.11 -15.26 1.59
CA GLU A 86 -3.16 -16.27 1.79
C GLU A 86 -3.61 -16.38 3.26
N GLY A 87 -2.71 -16.14 4.22
CA GLY A 87 -3.02 -16.12 5.65
C GLY A 87 -3.49 -14.76 6.19
N GLN A 88 -3.71 -13.76 5.34
CA GLN A 88 -4.13 -12.41 5.74
C GLN A 88 -5.62 -12.19 5.44
N GLU A 89 -6.30 -11.42 6.29
CA GLU A 89 -7.74 -11.11 6.16
C GLU A 89 -8.10 -10.28 4.92
N VAL A 90 -7.11 -9.81 4.16
CA VAL A 90 -7.28 -9.02 2.93
C VAL A 90 -7.71 -9.84 1.70
N LYS A 91 -7.86 -11.16 1.83
CA LYS A 91 -8.16 -12.06 0.69
C LYS A 91 -9.56 -11.85 0.08
N PHE A 92 -10.55 -11.38 0.84
CA PHE A 92 -11.93 -11.20 0.39
C PHE A 92 -12.50 -9.90 0.94
N ASP A 93 -12.75 -8.90 0.07
CA ASP A 93 -13.53 -7.65 0.21
C ASP A 93 -13.67 -6.95 1.58
N ASN A 94 -12.78 -7.25 2.51
CA ASN A 94 -12.75 -6.67 3.84
C ASN A 94 -12.02 -5.34 3.73
N TYR A 95 -12.77 -4.30 3.35
CA TYR A 95 -12.31 -2.91 3.29
C TYR A 95 -11.74 -2.40 4.64
N ARG A 96 -12.03 -3.09 5.74
CA ARG A 96 -11.50 -2.83 7.09
C ARG A 96 -10.32 -3.72 7.49
N ALA A 97 -9.85 -4.61 6.62
CA ALA A 97 -8.80 -5.56 6.96
C ALA A 97 -7.49 -4.86 7.31
N SER A 98 -6.77 -5.40 8.29
CA SER A 98 -5.42 -4.98 8.59
C SER A 98 -4.42 -5.94 7.96
N ILE A 99 -3.49 -5.42 7.14
CA ILE A 99 -2.38 -6.22 6.64
C ILE A 99 -1.32 -6.27 7.74
N THR A 100 -1.03 -7.46 8.25
CA THR A 100 0.04 -7.66 9.22
C THR A 100 1.34 -7.90 8.47
N THR A 101 2.23 -6.91 8.44
CA THR A 101 3.55 -7.04 7.81
C THR A 101 4.62 -7.02 8.89
N GLY A 102 5.19 -8.18 9.23
CA GLY A 102 6.09 -8.30 10.38
C GLY A 102 5.38 -7.97 11.71
N SER A 103 5.99 -7.12 12.54
CA SER A 103 5.45 -6.71 13.85
C SER A 103 4.46 -5.53 13.81
N HIS A 104 4.11 -5.01 12.63
CA HIS A 104 3.22 -3.84 12.50
C HIS A 104 1.97 -4.19 11.67
N LYS A 105 0.80 -3.86 12.23
CA LYS A 105 -0.50 -3.99 11.56
C LYS A 105 -0.82 -2.69 10.82
N PHE A 106 -0.93 -2.75 9.50
CA PHE A 106 -1.40 -1.64 8.68
C PHE A 106 -2.92 -1.77 8.50
N LYS A 107 -3.69 -0.92 9.17
CA LYS A 107 -5.14 -0.87 8.97
C LYS A 107 -5.46 -0.21 7.64
N LEU A 108 -6.26 -0.87 6.80
CA LEU A 108 -6.95 -0.19 5.72
C LEU A 108 -8.09 0.63 6.38
N GLN A 109 -7.85 1.92 6.62
CA GLN A 109 -8.92 2.83 7.05
C GLN A 109 -9.67 3.31 5.81
N ASP A 110 -10.98 3.13 5.84
CA ASP A 110 -11.91 4.10 5.29
C ASP A 110 -12.72 4.66 6.46
N GLU A 111 -12.51 5.94 6.75
CA GLU A 111 -13.35 6.78 7.62
C GLU A 111 -14.16 7.71 6.70
N SER A 112 -14.89 7.14 5.74
CA SER A 112 -15.83 7.88 4.89
C SER A 112 -17.19 7.19 4.85
N SER A 113 -17.87 7.20 5.99
CA SER A 113 -19.34 7.20 6.06
C SER A 113 -19.78 7.45 7.51
N LYS A 114 -19.61 8.70 7.94
CA LYS A 114 -20.57 9.33 8.86
C LYS A 114 -21.28 10.44 8.08
N GLU A 115 -22.02 10.04 7.06
CA GLU A 115 -23.19 10.80 6.64
C GLU A 115 -24.38 10.06 7.24
N ASP A 116 -24.61 10.28 8.53
CA ASP A 116 -25.92 10.00 9.11
C ASP A 116 -26.85 11.10 8.62
N LEU A 117 -27.84 10.67 7.87
CA LEU A 117 -28.97 11.41 7.35
C LEU A 117 -29.61 12.28 8.45
N THR A 118 -29.30 13.57 8.49
CA THR A 118 -30.26 14.54 9.05
C THR A 118 -31.39 14.68 8.05
N GLU A 119 -32.48 13.96 8.30
CA GLU A 119 -33.78 14.15 7.66
C GLU A 119 -34.14 15.65 7.62
N PRO A 120 -34.54 16.23 6.47
CA PRO A 120 -35.16 17.54 6.48
C PRO A 120 -36.53 17.40 7.14
N ALA A 121 -36.71 18.08 8.27
CA ALA A 121 -37.99 18.20 8.95
C ALA A 121 -39.08 18.62 7.95
N LEU A 122 -40.11 17.79 7.82
CA LEU A 122 -41.34 18.13 7.12
C LEU A 122 -41.99 19.32 7.86
N GLU A 123 -41.82 20.51 7.29
CA GLU A 123 -42.50 21.72 7.73
C GLU A 123 -43.98 21.60 7.32
N ASN A 124 -44.78 21.12 8.26
CA ASN A 124 -46.23 21.02 8.15
C ASN A 124 -46.84 22.40 7.95
N ASN A 125 -47.15 22.75 6.70
CA ASN A 125 -48.09 23.80 6.37
C ASN A 125 -49.52 23.25 6.44
N ALA A 126 -50.16 23.39 7.61
CA ALA A 126 -51.60 23.25 7.76
C ALA A 126 -52.09 24.00 9.01
N LYS A 127 -52.34 25.29 8.87
CA LYS A 127 -53.56 25.96 9.35
C LYS A 127 -53.66 27.38 8.81
#